data_AF-A0A1I1ANY0-F1
#
_entry.id   AF-A0A1I1ANY0-F1
#
_cell.length_a   1.000
_cell.length_b   1.000
_cell.length_c   1.000
_cell.angle_alpha   90.00
_cell.angle_beta   90.00
_cell.angle_gamma   90.00
#
_symmetry.space_group_name_H-M   'P 1'
#
loop_
_entity.id
_entity.type
_entity.pdbx_description
1 polymer ?
#
loop_
_entity_poly.entity_id
_entity_poly.type
_entity_poly.pdbx_seq_one_letter_code
_entity_poly.pdbx_strand_id
1 'polypeptide(L)'
;MSSLYNIISSFNSGNSDEFLKIVETFDPLLKSLHKKSENDDTYSDLNLFLIQLMNKIPLHKEIFKENKYLISYISKSLKNHYIYLNKRNSKIYNTEFSSDLIDLDSDYTDSNNTIFKDLLNHLTDLEKKIIIYKYIHSYSDIEIGKLRNVSRQSVHKTHKRALKKLKEVI
;
A
#
# COMPACT_ATOMS: atom_id res chain seq x y z
N MET A 1 -34.92 -13.64 -6.23
CA MET A 1 -33.51 -13.57 -5.79
C MET A 1 -33.36 -14.36 -4.51
N SER A 2 -32.43 -15.32 -4.45
CA SER A 2 -32.13 -16.05 -3.22
C SER A 2 -31.61 -15.09 -2.15
N SER A 3 -32.11 -15.19 -0.92
CA SER A 3 -31.62 -14.40 0.21
C SER A 3 -30.13 -14.68 0.43
N LEU A 4 -29.32 -13.66 0.75
CA LEU A 4 -27.89 -13.83 1.05
C LEU A 4 -27.70 -14.80 2.22
N TYR A 5 -28.64 -14.80 3.16
CA TYR A 5 -28.72 -15.80 4.23
C TYR A 5 -28.73 -17.24 3.70
N ASN A 6 -29.57 -17.53 2.69
CA ASN A 6 -29.69 -18.86 2.11
C ASN A 6 -28.39 -19.27 1.41
N ILE A 7 -27.75 -18.34 0.69
CA ILE A 7 -26.49 -18.58 -0.01
C ILE A 7 -25.38 -18.95 1.00
N ILE A 8 -25.23 -18.17 2.08
CA ILE A 8 -24.22 -18.46 3.12
C ILE A 8 -24.56 -19.75 3.87
N SER A 9 -25.85 -20.02 4.14
CA SER A 9 -26.28 -21.27 4.77
C SER A 9 -25.97 -22.49 3.90
N SER A 10 -26.19 -22.41 2.59
CA SER A 10 -25.88 -23.47 1.63
C SER A 10 -24.37 -23.68 1.46
N PHE A 11 -23.58 -22.61 1.51
CA PHE A 11 -22.12 -22.70 1.54
C PHE A 11 -21.63 -23.45 2.78
N ASN A 12 -22.17 -23.11 3.96
CA ASN A 12 -21.81 -23.77 5.22
C ASN A 12 -22.22 -25.25 5.26
N SER A 13 -23.19 -25.69 4.44
CA SER A 13 -23.54 -27.10 4.27
C SER A 13 -22.66 -27.86 3.27
N GLY A 14 -21.60 -27.23 2.73
CA GLY A 14 -20.62 -27.88 1.86
C GLY A 14 -20.77 -27.61 0.36
N ASN A 15 -21.70 -26.73 -0.07
CA ASN A 15 -21.85 -26.38 -1.48
C ASN A 15 -20.90 -25.23 -1.84
N SER A 16 -19.71 -25.58 -2.34
CA SER A 16 -18.67 -24.62 -2.77
C SER A 16 -19.12 -23.69 -3.91
N ASP A 17 -20.04 -24.13 -4.76
CA ASP A 17 -20.50 -23.36 -5.93
C ASP A 17 -21.26 -22.08 -5.54
N GLU A 18 -21.85 -22.05 -4.34
CA GLU A 18 -22.54 -20.86 -3.82
C GLU A 18 -21.54 -19.79 -3.34
N PHE A 19 -20.29 -20.14 -3.07
CA PHE A 19 -19.26 -19.16 -2.69
C PHE A 19 -18.99 -18.16 -3.82
N LEU A 20 -19.03 -18.63 -5.06
CA LEU A 20 -18.76 -17.80 -6.24
C LEU A 20 -19.74 -16.63 -6.32
N LYS A 21 -21.02 -16.87 -5.99
CA LYS A 21 -22.05 -15.81 -5.91
C LYS A 21 -21.78 -14.82 -4.77
N ILE A 22 -21.23 -15.28 -3.65
CA ILE A 22 -20.83 -14.41 -2.54
C ILE A 22 -19.69 -13.51 -3.00
N VAL A 23 -18.66 -14.08 -3.64
CA VAL A 23 -17.54 -13.31 -4.18
C VAL A 23 -18.03 -12.28 -5.18
N GLU A 24 -18.84 -12.65 -6.16
CA GLU A 24 -19.42 -11.73 -7.14
C GLU A 24 -20.20 -10.58 -6.48
N THR A 25 -20.93 -10.86 -5.40
CA THR A 25 -21.69 -9.84 -4.65
C THR A 25 -20.78 -8.80 -3.99
N PHE A 26 -19.63 -9.22 -3.48
CA PHE A 26 -18.69 -8.34 -2.77
C PHE A 26 -17.49 -7.90 -3.61
N ASP A 27 -17.33 -8.41 -4.83
CA ASP A 27 -16.22 -8.10 -5.74
C ASP A 27 -16.04 -6.60 -6.01
N PRO A 28 -17.11 -5.79 -6.21
CA PRO A 28 -16.95 -4.34 -6.34
C PRO A 28 -16.27 -3.69 -5.13
N LEU A 29 -16.58 -4.18 -3.92
CA LEU A 29 -15.95 -3.71 -2.69
C LEU A 29 -14.50 -4.21 -2.58
N LEU A 30 -14.25 -5.49 -2.88
CA LEU A 30 -12.90 -6.07 -2.87
C LEU A 30 -11.96 -5.33 -3.82
N LYS A 31 -12.39 -5.08 -5.07
CA LYS A 31 -11.65 -4.27 -6.05
C LYS A 31 -11.41 -2.84 -5.58
N SER A 32 -12.42 -2.21 -4.95
CA SER A 32 -12.28 -0.87 -4.40
C SER A 32 -11.23 -0.80 -3.28
N LEU A 33 -11.16 -1.81 -2.42
CA LEU A 33 -10.17 -1.89 -1.34
C LEU A 33 -8.79 -2.22 -1.88
N HIS A 34 -8.67 -3.17 -2.80
CA HIS A 34 -7.40 -3.52 -3.45
C HIS A 34 -6.79 -2.33 -4.18
N LYS A 35 -7.57 -1.56 -4.96
CA LYS A 35 -7.10 -0.34 -5.64
C LYS A 35 -6.52 0.73 -4.68
N LYS A 36 -6.91 0.70 -3.41
CA LYS A 36 -6.42 1.62 -2.38
C LYS A 36 -5.23 1.05 -1.61
N SER A 37 -4.90 -0.23 -1.78
CA SER A 37 -3.75 -0.84 -1.16
C SER A 37 -2.49 -0.60 -1.99
N GLU A 38 -1.37 -0.56 -1.29
CA GLU A 38 -0.02 -0.54 -1.89
C GLU A 38 0.52 -1.96 -2.10
N ASN A 39 -0.15 -3.00 -1.58
CA ASN A 39 0.26 -4.39 -1.71
C ASN A 39 -0.62 -5.12 -2.73
N ASP A 40 0.01 -5.69 -3.76
CA ASP A 40 -0.63 -6.43 -4.85
C ASP A 40 -1.39 -7.68 -4.36
N ASP A 41 -0.94 -8.32 -3.28
CA ASP A 41 -1.56 -9.51 -2.69
C ASP A 41 -2.86 -9.23 -1.94
N THR A 42 -3.19 -7.95 -1.71
CA THR A 42 -4.35 -7.56 -0.88
C THR A 42 -5.67 -8.12 -1.39
N TYR A 43 -5.83 -8.28 -2.71
CA TYR A 43 -7.06 -8.87 -3.25
C TYR A 43 -7.20 -10.35 -2.86
N SER A 44 -6.12 -11.12 -2.94
CA SER A 44 -6.08 -12.53 -2.55
C SER A 44 -6.28 -12.69 -1.04
N ASP A 45 -5.62 -11.85 -0.23
CA ASP A 45 -5.78 -11.83 1.23
C ASP A 45 -7.23 -11.52 1.65
N LEU A 46 -7.87 -10.55 1.01
CA LEU A 46 -9.27 -10.21 1.30
C LEU A 46 -10.24 -11.32 0.89
N ASN A 47 -9.99 -12.01 -0.23
CA ASN A 47 -10.77 -13.18 -0.63
C ASN A 47 -10.62 -14.33 0.36
N LEU A 48 -9.40 -14.62 0.79
CA LEU A 48 -9.13 -15.62 1.83
C LEU A 48 -9.87 -15.28 3.14
N PHE A 49 -9.82 -14.02 3.56
CA PHE A 49 -10.57 -13.55 4.72
C PHE A 49 -12.08 -13.70 4.54
N LEU A 50 -12.62 -13.41 3.35
CA LEU A 50 -14.04 -13.57 3.05
C LEU A 50 -14.49 -15.02 3.21
N ILE A 51 -13.72 -16.00 2.69
CA ILE A 51 -13.96 -17.44 2.88
C ILE A 51 -14.03 -17.78 4.37
N GLN A 52 -13.01 -17.35 5.13
CA GLN A 52 -12.94 -17.61 6.56
C GLN A 52 -14.09 -16.95 7.33
N LEU A 53 -14.55 -15.78 6.88
CA LEU A 53 -15.63 -15.04 7.51
C LEU A 53 -16.96 -15.77 7.36
N MET A 54 -17.25 -16.38 6.20
CA MET A 54 -18.53 -17.09 5.97
C MET A 54 -18.79 -18.18 7.03
N ASN A 55 -17.74 -18.91 7.40
CA ASN A 55 -17.80 -19.94 8.44
C ASN A 55 -17.95 -19.39 9.86
N LYS A 56 -17.68 -18.09 10.08
CA LYS A 56 -17.69 -17.43 11.39
C LYS A 56 -18.93 -16.56 11.63
N ILE A 57 -19.73 -16.29 10.60
CA ILE A 57 -20.94 -15.48 10.75
C ILE A 57 -21.94 -16.23 11.64
N PRO A 58 -22.43 -15.63 12.74
CA PRO A 58 -23.39 -16.28 13.62
C PRO A 58 -24.81 -16.21 13.03
N LEU A 59 -25.05 -17.01 11.98
CA LEU A 59 -26.32 -17.06 11.24
C LEU A 59 -27.54 -17.43 12.11
N HIS A 60 -27.33 -18.06 13.27
CA HIS A 60 -28.40 -18.36 14.23
C HIS A 60 -29.10 -17.10 14.78
N LYS A 61 -28.49 -15.91 14.64
CA LYS A 61 -29.12 -14.66 15.10
C LYS A 61 -30.16 -14.19 14.08
N GLU A 62 -31.38 -13.97 14.55
CA GLU A 62 -32.53 -13.48 13.76
C GLU A 62 -32.22 -12.24 12.92
N ILE A 63 -31.38 -11.33 13.43
CA ILE A 63 -30.93 -10.12 12.72
C ILE A 63 -30.29 -10.43 11.36
N PHE A 64 -29.71 -11.60 11.16
CA PHE A 64 -29.05 -11.96 9.90
C PHE A 64 -29.99 -12.59 8.86
N LYS A 65 -31.28 -12.78 9.18
CA LYS A 65 -32.28 -13.17 8.16
C LYS A 65 -32.55 -12.04 7.16
N GLU A 66 -32.34 -10.78 7.56
CA GLU A 66 -32.42 -9.64 6.65
C GLU A 66 -31.05 -9.36 5.99
N ASN A 67 -31.04 -9.37 4.65
CA ASN A 67 -29.83 -9.16 3.85
C ASN A 67 -29.06 -7.88 4.22
N LYS A 68 -29.75 -6.79 4.56
CA LYS A 68 -29.12 -5.49 4.86
C LYS A 68 -28.11 -5.60 6.01
N TYR A 69 -28.39 -6.42 7.02
CA TYR A 69 -27.51 -6.59 8.16
C TYR A 69 -26.33 -7.50 7.82
N LEU A 70 -26.54 -8.56 7.03
CA LEU A 70 -25.45 -9.39 6.52
C LEU A 70 -24.48 -8.60 5.63
N ILE A 71 -25.00 -7.84 4.67
CA ILE A 71 -24.20 -6.99 3.78
C ILE A 71 -23.38 -5.98 4.59
N SER A 72 -24.01 -5.31 5.56
CA SER A 72 -23.33 -4.36 6.44
C SER A 72 -22.23 -5.02 7.28
N TYR A 73 -22.52 -6.19 7.85
CA TYR A 73 -21.57 -6.95 8.67
C TYR A 73 -20.34 -7.38 7.86
N ILE A 74 -20.55 -7.97 6.68
CA ILE A 74 -19.48 -8.43 5.80
C ILE A 74 -18.66 -7.25 5.30
N SER A 75 -19.32 -6.18 4.82
CA SER A 75 -18.65 -4.98 4.32
C SER A 75 -17.78 -4.32 5.40
N LYS A 76 -18.28 -4.25 6.65
CA LYS A 76 -17.54 -3.67 7.77
C LYS A 76 -16.36 -4.56 8.17
N SER A 77 -16.54 -5.87 8.16
CA SER A 77 -15.49 -6.85 8.45
C SER A 77 -14.36 -6.77 7.41
N LEU A 78 -14.69 -6.72 6.12
CA LEU A 78 -13.73 -6.54 5.02
C LEU A 78 -12.94 -5.25 5.15
N LYS A 79 -13.62 -4.12 5.40
CA LYS A 79 -12.96 -2.82 5.61
C LYS A 79 -11.99 -2.84 6.79
N ASN A 80 -12.39 -3.45 7.91
CA ASN A 80 -11.55 -3.57 9.08
C ASN A 80 -10.34 -4.47 8.82
N HIS A 81 -10.53 -5.59 8.10
CA HIS A 81 -9.45 -6.49 7.74
C HIS A 81 -8.46 -5.82 6.78
N TYR A 82 -8.95 -5.08 5.79
CA TYR A 82 -8.12 -4.23 4.93
C TYR A 82 -7.25 -3.25 5.73
N ILE A 83 -7.82 -2.55 6.72
CA ILE A 83 -7.04 -1.64 7.59
C ILE A 83 -5.97 -2.42 8.37
N TYR A 84 -6.28 -3.62 8.83
CA TYR A 84 -5.32 -4.51 9.49
C TYR A 84 -4.18 -4.91 8.55
N LEU A 85 -4.48 -5.32 7.31
CA LEU A 85 -3.50 -5.69 6.29
C LEU A 85 -2.58 -4.51 5.99
N ASN A 86 -3.12 -3.32 5.74
CA ASN A 86 -2.30 -2.14 5.47
C ASN A 86 -1.38 -1.81 6.66
N LYS A 87 -1.88 -1.87 7.90
CA LYS A 87 -1.03 -1.65 9.09
C LYS A 87 0.07 -2.70 9.22
N ARG A 88 -0.22 -3.97 8.89
CA ARG A 88 0.76 -5.06 8.89
C ARG A 88 1.82 -4.81 7.81
N ASN A 89 1.40 -4.50 6.59
CA ASN A 89 2.29 -4.26 5.46
C ASN A 89 3.16 -3.01 5.68
N SER A 90 2.62 -1.93 6.23
CA SER A 90 3.44 -0.76 6.60
C SER A 90 4.47 -1.09 7.67
N LYS A 91 4.17 -1.97 8.63
CA LYS A 91 5.17 -2.43 9.61
C LYS A 91 6.27 -3.25 8.95
N ILE A 92 5.87 -4.21 8.12
CA ILE A 92 6.78 -5.07 7.35
C ILE A 92 7.69 -4.22 6.49
N TYR A 93 7.16 -3.28 5.71
CA TYR A 93 7.96 -2.37 4.89
C TYR A 93 8.96 -1.57 5.72
N ASN A 94 8.55 -1.03 6.86
CA ASN A 94 9.45 -0.30 7.75
C ASN A 94 10.54 -1.19 8.41
N THR A 95 10.28 -2.48 8.58
CA THR A 95 11.25 -3.44 9.16
C THR A 95 12.13 -4.12 8.11
N GLU A 96 11.59 -4.49 6.94
CA GLU A 96 12.34 -5.13 5.85
C GLU A 96 13.25 -4.13 5.15
N PHE A 97 12.81 -2.88 4.97
CA PHE A 97 13.67 -1.81 4.46
C PHE A 97 14.89 -1.54 5.36
N SER A 98 14.84 -1.92 6.65
CA SER A 98 16.00 -1.82 7.53
C SER A 98 16.99 -2.99 7.37
N SER A 99 16.56 -4.11 6.80
CA SER A 99 17.39 -5.31 6.59
C SER A 99 18.15 -5.28 5.26
N ASP A 100 17.58 -4.69 4.21
CA ASP A 100 18.19 -4.64 2.86
C ASP A 100 19.23 -3.52 2.69
N LEU A 101 19.38 -2.63 3.68
CA LEU A 101 20.40 -1.57 3.66
C LEU A 101 21.82 -2.06 4.00
N ILE A 102 22.01 -3.36 4.25
CA ILE A 102 23.31 -3.93 4.63
C ILE A 102 24.12 -4.40 3.40
N ASP A 103 23.54 -4.53 2.20
CA ASP A 103 24.23 -5.13 1.03
C ASP A 103 24.20 -4.32 -0.28
N LEU A 104 23.96 -3.00 -0.22
CA LEU A 104 24.05 -2.11 -1.38
C LEU A 104 25.49 -1.61 -1.66
N ASP A 105 26.49 -2.46 -1.47
CA ASP A 105 27.88 -2.21 -1.89
C ASP A 105 28.34 -3.13 -3.03
N SER A 106 27.41 -3.83 -3.71
CA SER A 106 27.71 -4.64 -4.91
C SER A 106 27.07 -4.07 -6.17
N ASP A 107 27.86 -3.28 -6.90
CA ASP A 107 28.04 -3.31 -8.37
C ASP A 107 26.84 -3.61 -9.30
N TYR A 108 25.63 -3.16 -8.99
CA TYR A 108 24.52 -3.17 -9.96
C TYR A 108 24.57 -1.92 -10.85
N THR A 109 25.42 -1.96 -11.88
CA THR A 109 25.37 -1.03 -13.01
C THR A 109 24.17 -1.37 -13.91
N ASP A 110 22.97 -0.99 -13.49
CA ASP A 110 21.79 -1.06 -14.34
C ASP A 110 21.79 0.14 -15.31
N SER A 111 21.58 -0.13 -16.61
CA SER A 111 21.69 0.85 -17.69
C SER A 111 20.68 2.01 -17.59
N ASN A 112 19.66 1.87 -16.74
CA ASN A 112 18.67 2.91 -16.41
C ASN A 112 19.23 4.01 -15.50
N ASN A 113 20.39 3.80 -14.88
CA ASN A 113 21.03 4.75 -13.98
C ASN A 113 21.85 5.83 -14.73
N THR A 114 21.99 5.71 -16.05
CA THR A 114 22.74 6.65 -16.90
C THR A 114 22.06 8.02 -16.93
N ILE A 115 20.75 8.08 -17.21
CA ILE A 115 19.98 9.33 -17.26
C ILE A 115 20.02 10.06 -15.91
N PHE A 116 19.85 9.33 -14.80
CA PHE A 116 19.90 9.96 -13.47
C PHE A 116 21.30 10.45 -13.12
N LYS A 117 22.36 9.67 -13.41
CA LYS A 117 23.76 10.11 -13.24
C LYS A 117 24.08 11.33 -14.11
N ASP A 118 23.61 11.36 -15.35
CA ASP A 118 23.81 12.48 -16.28
C ASP A 118 23.06 13.74 -15.82
N LEU A 119 21.83 13.59 -15.34
CA LEU A 119 21.07 14.68 -14.72
C LEU A 119 21.79 15.23 -13.49
N LEU A 120 22.32 14.36 -12.63
CA LEU A 120 23.09 14.78 -11.47
C LEU A 120 24.37 15.53 -11.87
N ASN A 121 25.03 15.18 -12.97
CA ASN A 121 26.26 15.86 -13.43
C ASN A 121 26.08 17.37 -13.67
N HIS A 122 24.86 17.83 -13.92
CA HIS A 122 24.53 19.26 -14.09
C HIS A 122 24.37 20.04 -12.77
N LEU A 123 24.45 19.33 -11.64
CA LEU A 123 24.31 19.88 -10.29
C LEU A 123 25.66 20.04 -9.60
N THR A 124 25.77 21.02 -8.72
CA THR A 124 26.92 21.13 -7.80
C THR A 124 26.85 20.03 -6.72
N ASP A 125 27.96 19.73 -6.06
CA ASP A 125 27.99 18.68 -5.03
C ASP A 125 26.99 18.92 -3.89
N LEU A 126 26.72 20.19 -3.56
CA LEU A 126 25.71 20.55 -2.58
C LEU A 126 24.29 20.26 -3.07
N GLU A 127 24.01 20.59 -4.33
CA GLU A 127 22.72 20.33 -4.97
C GLU A 127 22.48 18.82 -5.12
N LYS A 128 23.48 18.07 -5.60
CA LYS A 128 23.45 16.60 -5.70
C LYS A 128 23.11 15.98 -4.36
N LYS A 129 23.84 16.34 -3.30
CA LYS A 129 23.61 15.82 -1.94
C LYS A 129 22.20 16.11 -1.44
N ILE A 130 21.68 17.32 -1.68
CA ILE A 130 20.31 17.68 -1.27
C ILE A 130 19.26 16.88 -2.07
N ILE A 131 19.44 16.69 -3.37
CA ILE A 131 18.55 15.86 -4.20
C ILE A 131 18.57 14.40 -3.72
N ILE A 132 19.75 13.84 -3.45
CA ILE A 132 19.91 12.49 -2.91
C ILE A 132 19.21 12.37 -1.55
N TYR A 133 19.46 13.27 -0.60
CA TYR A 133 18.77 13.22 0.69
C TYR A 133 17.25 13.35 0.58
N LYS A 134 16.76 14.17 -0.35
CA LYS A 134 15.34 14.43 -0.54
C LYS A 134 14.59 13.25 -1.15
N TYR A 135 15.17 12.62 -2.17
CA TYR A 135 14.47 11.65 -3.02
C TYR A 135 14.94 10.21 -2.86
N ILE A 136 16.20 9.99 -2.45
CA ILE A 136 16.72 8.65 -2.14
C ILE A 136 16.51 8.32 -0.66
N HIS A 137 16.83 9.26 0.23
CA HIS A 137 16.70 9.04 1.68
C HIS A 137 15.39 9.59 2.29
N SER A 138 14.54 10.23 1.48
CA SER A 138 13.23 10.77 1.91
C SER A 138 13.28 11.76 3.09
N TYR A 139 14.39 12.47 3.28
CA TYR A 139 14.52 13.44 4.36
C TYR A 139 13.76 14.74 4.08
N SER A 140 13.16 15.29 5.13
CA SER A 140 12.57 16.62 5.12
C SER A 140 13.63 17.73 5.08
N ASP A 141 13.25 18.94 4.67
CA ASP A 141 14.17 20.09 4.65
C ASP A 141 14.74 20.40 6.05
N ILE A 142 14.02 20.02 7.10
CA ILE A 142 14.44 20.21 8.50
C ILE A 142 15.52 19.20 8.85
N GLU A 143 15.33 17.92 8.51
CA GLU A 143 16.29 16.86 8.78
C GLU A 143 17.59 17.05 8.01
N ILE A 144 17.49 17.43 6.73
CA ILE A 144 18.66 17.79 5.91
C ILE A 144 19.39 19.00 6.52
N GLY A 145 18.63 19.99 6.99
CA GLY A 145 19.19 21.18 7.64
C GLY A 145 19.99 20.83 8.89
N LYS A 146 19.42 19.98 9.75
CA LYS A 146 20.10 19.45 10.95
C LYS A 146 21.34 18.64 10.60
N LEU A 147 21.25 17.73 9.63
CA LEU A 147 22.37 16.88 9.20
C LEU A 147 23.54 17.71 8.64
N ARG A 148 23.22 18.81 7.96
CA ARG A 148 24.20 19.66 7.28
C ARG A 148 24.59 20.91 8.07
N ASN A 149 24.07 21.10 9.28
CA ASN A 149 24.24 22.31 10.09
C ASN A 149 23.86 23.61 9.34
N VAL A 150 22.75 23.58 8.62
CA VAL A 150 22.21 24.75 7.88
C VAL A 150 20.72 24.95 8.18
N SER A 151 20.20 26.15 7.91
CA SER A 151 18.78 26.41 8.09
C SER A 151 17.92 25.62 7.07
N ARG A 152 16.71 25.24 7.49
CA ARG A 152 15.68 24.63 6.62
C ARG A 152 15.49 25.46 5.33
N GLN A 153 15.49 26.78 5.44
CA GLN A 153 15.29 27.69 4.31
C GLN A 153 16.44 27.62 3.30
N SER A 154 17.67 27.44 3.77
CA SER A 154 18.85 27.24 2.92
C SER A 154 18.76 25.94 2.13
N VAL A 155 18.32 24.86 2.78
CA VAL A 155 18.05 23.58 2.11
C VAL A 155 16.98 23.75 1.04
N HIS A 156 15.85 24.36 1.39
CA HIS A 156 14.74 24.56 0.46
C HIS A 156 15.15 25.39 -0.77
N LYS A 157 15.91 26.47 -0.56
CA LYS A 157 16.43 27.31 -1.65
C LYS A 157 17.36 26.53 -2.58
N THR A 158 18.26 25.71 -2.01
CA THR A 158 19.21 24.90 -2.79
C THR A 158 18.51 23.78 -3.53
N HIS A 159 17.52 23.11 -2.90
CA HIS A 159 16.66 22.11 -3.53
C HIS A 159 15.91 22.70 -4.72
N LYS A 160 15.29 23.88 -4.57
CA LYS A 160 14.59 24.58 -5.65
C LYS A 160 15.53 24.98 -6.79
N ARG A 161 16.76 25.41 -6.48
CA ARG A 161 17.78 25.72 -7.49
C ARG A 161 18.19 24.48 -8.29
N ALA A 162 18.41 23.36 -7.59
CA ALA A 162 18.73 22.09 -8.22
C ALA A 162 17.61 21.63 -9.17
N LEU A 163 16.36 21.65 -8.73
CA LEU A 163 15.21 21.31 -9.57
C LEU A 163 15.07 22.20 -10.80
N LYS A 164 15.36 23.51 -10.67
CA LYS A 164 15.33 24.43 -11.80
C LYS A 164 16.35 24.01 -12.87
N LYS A 165 17.58 23.69 -12.47
CA LYS A 165 18.63 23.22 -13.39
C LYS A 165 18.25 21.92 -14.07
N LEU A 166 17.73 20.95 -13.32
CA LEU A 166 17.29 19.67 -13.88
C LEU A 166 16.18 19.86 -14.92
N LYS A 167 15.28 20.83 -14.69
CA LYS A 167 14.21 21.17 -15.64
C LYS A 167 14.72 21.86 -16.91
N GLU A 168 15.89 22.48 -16.90
CA GLU A 168 16.49 23.08 -18.10
C GLU A 168 17.20 22.03 -18.98
N VAL A 169 17.49 20.85 -18.42
CA VAL A 169 18.19 19.75 -19.09
C VAL A 169 17.23 18.74 -19.72
N ILE A 170 15.96 18.71 -19.28
CA ILE A 170 14.87 17.84 -19.77
C ILE A 170 13.94 18.65 -20.66
#